data_AF-A0AAJ4NPM0-F1
#
_entry.id   AF-A0AAJ4NPM0-F1
#
_cell.length_a   1.000
_cell.length_b   1.000
_cell.length_c   1.000
_cell.angle_alpha   90.00
_cell.angle_beta   90.00
_cell.angle_gamma   90.00
#
_symmetry.space_group_name_H-M   'P 1'
#
loop_
_entity.id
_entity.type
_entity.pdbx_description
1 polymer ?
#
loop_
_entity_poly.entity_id
_entity_poly.type
_entity_poly.pdbx_seq_one_letter_code
_entity_poly.pdbx_strand_id
1 'polypeptide(L)'
;MKKKISLIFIVILGLALYSCSTMSSDEFVYLGHPKSLSEYHIYYDKTQNLYMFVDTKGCFYKSEESGTCFALDEDETKYFLDNVLPKMITAENKILKYKQKLLKYMKETNKKSIKKAVKINYEVRPVKQIDIDNHKEYHLVNQQYNLEANLVVIENDDDILVLYSVRIPEAMKRQKTPNKPFLLDPEYLKKIMNKDFIARAEKYHLNKKAAKKAKQEEFNNFLNNDIDI
;
A
#
# COMPACT_ATOMS: atom_id res chain seq x y z
N MET A 1 55.52 -16.84 -3.19
CA MET A 1 54.65 -16.03 -4.08
C MET A 1 53.33 -15.77 -3.37
N LYS A 2 53.03 -14.51 -3.05
CA LYS A 2 51.85 -14.08 -2.30
C LYS A 2 50.60 -14.26 -3.16
N LYS A 3 49.63 -15.05 -2.69
CA LYS A 3 48.28 -15.15 -3.26
C LYS A 3 47.59 -13.80 -3.08
N LYS A 4 47.65 -12.93 -4.10
CA LYS A 4 46.75 -11.79 -4.23
C LYS A 4 45.37 -12.33 -4.61
N ILE A 5 44.63 -12.79 -3.60
CA ILE A 5 43.19 -12.98 -3.74
C ILE A 5 42.63 -11.60 -4.07
N SER A 6 42.15 -11.48 -5.30
CA SER A 6 41.74 -10.23 -5.91
C SER A 6 40.68 -9.53 -5.07
N LEU A 7 41.03 -8.35 -4.54
CA LEU A 7 40.11 -7.45 -3.84
C LEU A 7 38.86 -7.12 -4.69
N ILE A 8 38.94 -7.30 -6.01
CA ILE A 8 37.86 -7.07 -6.97
C ILE A 8 36.71 -8.07 -6.76
N PHE A 9 36.98 -9.31 -6.32
CA PHE A 9 35.92 -10.30 -6.08
C PHE A 9 35.06 -9.97 -4.85
N ILE A 10 35.64 -9.32 -3.84
CA ILE A 10 34.92 -8.90 -2.62
C ILE A 10 34.04 -7.67 -2.90
N VAL A 11 34.47 -6.78 -3.81
CA VAL A 11 33.68 -5.61 -4.21
C VAL A 11 32.48 -6.00 -5.10
N ILE A 12 32.62 -7.04 -5.93
CA ILE A 12 31.50 -7.54 -6.76
C ILE A 12 30.45 -8.27 -5.91
N LEU A 13 30.86 -8.99 -4.85
CA LEU A 13 29.91 -9.65 -3.94
C LEU A 13 29.14 -8.64 -3.06
N GLY A 14 29.72 -7.46 -2.78
CA GLY A 14 29.06 -6.38 -2.03
C GLY A 14 28.00 -5.60 -2.82
N LEU A 15 28.01 -5.67 -4.15
CA LEU A 15 27.04 -4.97 -5.00
C LEU A 15 25.76 -5.77 -5.26
N ALA A 16 25.72 -7.06 -4.90
CA ALA A 16 24.57 -7.93 -5.08
C ALA A 16 23.49 -7.79 -3.97
N LEU A 17 23.72 -6.97 -2.93
CA LEU A 17 22.76 -6.79 -1.82
C LEU A 17 21.76 -5.63 -2.04
N TYR A 18 21.75 -5.01 -3.22
CA TYR A 18 20.60 -4.22 -3.71
C TYR A 18 19.52 -5.11 -4.35
N SER A 19 19.46 -6.38 -3.97
CA SER A 19 18.39 -7.29 -4.39
C SER A 19 17.08 -6.85 -3.74
N CYS A 20 16.14 -6.31 -4.53
CA CYS A 20 14.74 -6.28 -4.15
C CYS A 20 14.31 -7.71 -3.77
N SER A 21 13.60 -7.90 -2.66
CA SER A 21 12.92 -9.16 -2.45
C SER A 21 11.71 -9.23 -3.39
N THR A 22 11.67 -10.27 -4.23
CA THR A 22 10.50 -10.57 -5.06
C THR A 22 9.37 -11.02 -4.15
N MET A 23 8.21 -10.39 -4.28
CA MET A 23 7.02 -10.75 -3.52
C MET A 23 5.98 -11.36 -4.47
N SER A 24 5.62 -12.61 -4.24
CA SER A 24 4.65 -13.32 -5.08
C SER A 24 3.23 -12.88 -4.77
N SER A 25 2.47 -12.49 -5.81
CA SER A 25 1.10 -11.98 -5.67
C SER A 25 0.08 -13.03 -5.22
N ASP A 26 0.40 -14.33 -5.35
CA ASP A 26 -0.47 -15.44 -4.95
C ASP A 26 -0.59 -15.63 -3.43
N GLU A 27 0.27 -14.98 -2.66
CA GLU A 27 0.34 -15.10 -1.19
C GLU A 27 -0.24 -13.88 -0.46
N PHE A 28 -0.67 -12.86 -1.20
CA PHE A 28 -1.23 -11.65 -0.63
C PHE A 28 -2.70 -11.81 -0.24
N VAL A 29 -2.97 -11.55 1.02
CA VAL A 29 -4.32 -11.44 1.55
C VAL A 29 -4.80 -10.02 1.30
N TYR A 30 -5.72 -9.86 0.34
CA TYR A 30 -6.38 -8.57 0.15
C TYR A 30 -7.23 -8.23 1.39
N LEU A 31 -6.88 -7.14 2.08
CA LEU A 31 -7.56 -6.66 3.28
C LEU A 31 -8.71 -5.70 2.95
N GLY A 32 -8.65 -5.06 1.78
CA GLY A 32 -9.69 -4.15 1.31
C GLY A 32 -9.16 -2.78 0.90
N HIS A 33 -10.09 -1.85 0.71
CA HIS A 33 -9.85 -0.43 0.55
C HIS A 33 -11.00 0.35 1.24
N PRO A 34 -10.81 1.64 1.60
CA PRO A 34 -11.91 2.49 2.04
C PRO A 34 -12.95 2.66 0.91
N LYS A 35 -14.24 2.85 1.24
CA LYS A 35 -15.33 2.83 0.26
C LYS A 35 -15.19 3.89 -0.84
N SER A 36 -14.69 5.07 -0.49
CA SER A 36 -14.46 6.20 -1.40
C SER A 36 -13.11 6.16 -2.11
N LEU A 37 -12.30 5.13 -1.87
CA LEU A 37 -10.88 5.05 -2.20
C LEU A 37 -10.54 3.71 -2.87
N SER A 38 -11.33 3.30 -3.88
CA SER A 38 -11.20 2.00 -4.55
C SER A 38 -9.88 1.75 -5.28
N GLU A 39 -9.09 2.80 -5.47
CA GLU A 39 -7.77 2.72 -6.10
C GLU A 39 -6.63 2.47 -5.09
N TYR A 40 -6.90 2.54 -3.79
CA TYR A 40 -5.88 2.40 -2.74
C TYR A 40 -6.10 1.10 -1.97
N HIS A 41 -5.46 0.04 -2.46
CA HIS A 41 -5.60 -1.29 -1.90
C HIS A 41 -4.61 -1.53 -0.76
N ILE A 42 -5.06 -2.30 0.22
CA ILE A 42 -4.23 -2.78 1.31
C ILE A 42 -4.19 -4.31 1.27
N TYR A 43 -2.98 -4.85 1.29
CA TYR A 43 -2.70 -6.28 1.31
C TYR A 43 -1.89 -6.65 2.55
N TYR A 44 -1.95 -7.92 2.93
CA TYR A 44 -1.06 -8.52 3.90
C TYR A 44 -0.32 -9.70 3.27
N ASP A 45 1.00 -9.66 3.29
CA ASP A 45 1.85 -10.78 2.90
C ASP A 45 2.16 -11.60 4.16
N LYS A 46 1.69 -12.86 4.15
CA LYS A 46 1.86 -13.79 5.27
C LYS A 46 3.27 -14.31 5.40
N THR A 47 3.99 -14.44 4.29
CA THR A 47 5.30 -15.05 4.24
C THR A 47 6.33 -14.13 4.87
N GLN A 48 6.17 -12.82 4.65
CA GLN A 48 7.07 -11.80 5.19
C GLN A 48 6.46 -10.99 6.36
N ASN A 49 5.25 -11.31 6.80
CA ASN A 49 4.51 -10.59 7.84
C ASN A 49 4.50 -9.06 7.61
N LEU A 50 4.09 -8.64 6.42
CA LEU A 50 4.10 -7.22 6.06
C LEU A 50 2.75 -6.75 5.50
N TYR A 51 2.41 -5.50 5.80
CA TYR A 51 1.31 -4.79 5.16
C TYR A 51 1.82 -4.06 3.93
N MET A 52 1.08 -4.15 2.82
CA MET A 52 1.37 -3.41 1.60
C MET A 52 0.26 -2.43 1.27
N PHE A 53 0.65 -1.23 0.89
CA PHE A 53 -0.21 -0.14 0.45
C PHE A 53 0.05 0.06 -1.05
N VAL A 54 -0.93 -0.28 -1.88
CA VAL A 54 -0.79 -0.40 -3.34
C VAL A 54 -1.80 0.48 -4.06
N ASP A 55 -1.32 1.35 -4.94
CA ASP A 55 -2.17 2.04 -5.93
C ASP A 55 -2.46 1.07 -7.09
N THR A 56 -3.74 0.83 -7.38
CA THR A 56 -4.16 -0.14 -8.40
C THR A 56 -3.80 0.26 -9.82
N LYS A 57 -3.56 1.56 -10.06
CA LYS A 57 -3.06 2.06 -11.35
C LYS A 57 -1.59 1.74 -11.57
N GLY A 58 -0.87 1.40 -10.50
CA GLY A 58 0.48 0.88 -10.53
C GLY A 58 1.38 1.53 -9.48
N CYS A 59 2.38 0.78 -9.05
CA CYS A 59 3.40 1.28 -8.14
C CYS A 59 4.65 1.70 -8.91
N PHE A 60 5.26 2.82 -8.48
CA PHE A 60 6.60 3.28 -8.82
C PHE A 60 7.23 2.71 -10.11
N TYR A 61 7.48 3.59 -11.09
CA TYR A 61 8.23 3.32 -12.35
C TYR A 61 7.45 2.56 -13.43
N LYS A 62 6.17 2.25 -13.21
CA LYS A 62 5.34 1.55 -14.21
C LYS A 62 4.79 2.46 -15.31
N SER A 63 4.36 3.67 -14.97
CA SER A 63 3.66 4.58 -15.88
C SER A 63 3.69 6.02 -15.37
N GLU A 64 3.35 6.98 -16.23
CA GLU A 64 3.21 8.40 -15.84
C GLU A 64 2.13 8.63 -14.78
N GLU A 65 1.18 7.69 -14.63
CA GLU A 65 0.11 7.70 -13.61
C GLU A 65 0.42 6.87 -12.35
N SER A 66 1.65 6.37 -12.18
CA SER A 66 1.99 5.53 -11.03
C SER A 66 1.74 6.23 -9.69
N GLY A 67 1.31 5.46 -8.71
CA GLY A 67 1.05 5.91 -7.35
C GLY A 67 2.21 5.63 -6.39
N THR A 68 2.09 6.24 -5.21
CA THR A 68 2.94 5.95 -4.06
C THR A 68 2.51 4.60 -3.49
N CYS A 69 3.41 3.62 -3.48
CA CYS A 69 3.20 2.34 -2.82
C CYS A 69 4.30 2.03 -1.81
N PHE A 70 3.95 1.46 -0.67
CA PHE A 70 4.93 1.16 0.36
C PHE A 70 4.50 -0.05 1.18
N ALA A 71 5.44 -0.59 1.94
CA ALA A 71 5.17 -1.68 2.85
C ALA A 71 5.72 -1.39 4.24
N LEU A 72 5.10 -2.03 5.23
CA LEU A 72 5.48 -2.03 6.64
C LEU A 72 5.63 -3.49 7.09
N ASP A 73 6.79 -3.90 7.58
CA ASP A 73 6.96 -5.18 8.27
C ASP A 73 6.32 -5.17 9.67
N GLU A 74 6.50 -6.24 10.44
CA GLU A 74 5.91 -6.40 11.76
C GLU A 74 6.31 -5.29 12.75
N ASP A 75 7.61 -4.95 12.81
CA ASP A 75 8.12 -3.94 13.74
C ASP A 75 7.68 -2.53 13.32
N GLU A 76 7.76 -2.23 12.02
CA GLU A 76 7.26 -0.99 11.40
C GLU A 76 5.75 -0.84 11.67
N THR A 77 4.98 -1.90 11.40
CA THR A 77 3.52 -1.92 11.64
C THR A 77 3.22 -1.67 13.11
N LYS A 78 3.92 -2.36 14.03
CA LYS A 78 3.71 -2.15 15.45
C LYS A 78 3.97 -0.71 15.85
N TYR A 79 5.09 -0.13 15.41
CA TYR A 79 5.40 1.27 15.69
C TYR A 79 4.33 2.22 15.11
N PHE A 80 3.90 1.98 13.87
CA PHE A 80 2.87 2.77 13.22
C PHE A 80 1.56 2.76 14.01
N LEU A 81 1.10 1.58 14.45
CA LEU A 81 -0.13 1.41 15.23
C LEU A 81 -0.04 2.05 16.62
N ASP A 82 1.12 1.94 17.28
CA ASP A 82 1.30 2.43 18.65
C ASP A 82 1.55 3.95 18.69
N ASN A 83 2.20 4.53 17.67
CA ASN A 83 2.75 5.89 17.73
C ASN A 83 2.25 6.86 16.66
N VAL A 84 1.93 6.36 15.46
CA VAL A 84 1.58 7.21 14.30
C VAL A 84 0.07 7.29 14.12
N LEU A 85 -0.59 6.15 13.98
CA LEU A 85 -2.03 6.06 13.74
C LEU A 85 -2.87 6.77 14.83
N PRO A 86 -2.56 6.65 16.15
CA PRO A 86 -3.32 7.35 17.18
C PRO A 86 -3.22 8.89 17.05
N LYS A 87 -2.08 9.41 16.62
CA LYS A 87 -1.91 10.84 16.35
C LYS A 87 -2.72 11.28 15.13
N MET A 88 -2.75 10.45 14.08
CA MET A 88 -3.56 10.70 12.88
C MET A 88 -5.05 10.80 13.24
N ILE A 89 -5.57 9.83 14.00
CA ILE A 89 -6.94 9.78 14.49
C ILE A 89 -7.25 10.96 15.42
N THR A 90 -6.32 11.33 16.31
CA THR A 90 -6.51 12.46 17.22
C THR A 90 -6.66 13.78 16.44
N ALA A 91 -5.85 13.98 15.40
CA ALA A 91 -5.93 15.16 14.55
C ALA A 91 -7.21 15.16 13.70
N GLU A 92 -7.63 14.02 13.17
CA GLU A 92 -8.92 13.85 12.49
C GLU A 92 -10.09 14.24 13.40
N ASN A 93 -10.16 13.67 14.60
CA ASN A 93 -11.20 13.98 15.57
C ASN A 93 -11.24 15.48 15.94
N LYS A 94 -10.08 16.14 16.01
CA LYS A 94 -10.03 17.60 16.23
C LYS A 94 -10.65 18.38 15.08
N ILE A 95 -10.45 17.96 13.84
CA ILE A 95 -11.02 18.62 12.65
C ILE A 95 -12.53 18.40 12.59
N LEU A 96 -12.98 17.17 12.84
CA LEU A 96 -14.39 16.80 12.82
C LEU A 96 -15.21 17.61 13.84
N LYS A 97 -14.62 17.99 14.99
CA LYS A 97 -15.26 18.92 15.95
C LYS A 97 -15.60 20.28 15.36
N TYR A 98 -14.88 20.73 14.33
CA TYR A 98 -15.11 22.00 13.64
C TYR A 98 -15.74 21.84 12.25
N LYS A 99 -16.28 20.65 11.93
CA LYS A 99 -16.84 20.30 10.61
C LYS A 99 -17.75 21.37 10.03
N GLN A 100 -18.76 21.83 10.78
CA GLN A 100 -19.74 22.81 10.26
C GLN A 100 -19.10 24.15 9.90
N LYS A 101 -18.16 24.61 10.73
CA LYS A 101 -17.40 25.83 10.47
C LYS A 101 -16.48 25.68 9.26
N LEU A 102 -15.82 24.53 9.11
CA LEU A 102 -14.97 24.22 7.96
C LEU A 102 -15.77 24.14 6.67
N LEU A 103 -16.90 23.44 6.66
CA LEU A 103 -17.81 23.36 5.51
C LEU A 103 -18.27 24.73 5.05
N LYS A 104 -18.71 25.57 5.99
CA LYS A 104 -19.11 26.95 5.70
C LYS A 104 -17.98 27.71 4.99
N TYR A 105 -16.77 27.70 5.55
CA TYR A 105 -15.63 28.37 4.92
C TYR A 105 -15.24 27.78 3.56
N MET A 106 -15.31 26.46 3.40
CA MET A 106 -15.03 25.78 2.13
C MET A 106 -16.03 26.22 1.05
N LYS A 107 -17.33 26.28 1.39
CA LYS A 107 -18.39 26.77 0.49
C LYS A 107 -18.21 28.27 0.17
N GLU A 108 -17.97 29.11 1.17
CA GLU A 108 -17.75 30.57 1.00
C GLU A 108 -16.51 30.90 0.16
N THR A 109 -15.46 30.08 0.24
CA THR A 109 -14.22 30.27 -0.53
C THR A 109 -14.16 29.45 -1.82
N ASN A 110 -15.26 28.77 -2.19
CA ASN A 110 -15.34 27.86 -3.34
C ASN A 110 -14.21 26.82 -3.38
N LYS A 111 -13.81 26.29 -2.22
CA LYS A 111 -12.75 25.28 -2.08
C LYS A 111 -13.35 23.91 -1.83
N LYS A 112 -13.10 22.96 -2.74
CA LYS A 112 -13.50 21.54 -2.59
C LYS A 112 -12.60 20.72 -1.68
N SER A 113 -11.37 21.18 -1.44
CA SER A 113 -10.45 20.53 -0.50
C SER A 113 -9.50 21.53 0.16
N ILE A 114 -9.05 21.17 1.36
CA ILE A 114 -8.00 21.86 2.11
C ILE A 114 -6.86 20.87 2.35
N LYS A 115 -5.62 21.28 2.07
CA LYS A 115 -4.42 20.48 2.31
C LYS A 115 -3.51 21.20 3.29
N LYS A 116 -3.00 20.48 4.28
CA LYS A 116 -2.06 21.00 5.27
C LYS A 116 -0.94 19.99 5.51
N ALA A 117 0.30 20.42 5.32
CA ALA A 117 1.47 19.60 5.62
C ALA A 117 1.50 19.22 7.11
N VAL A 118 1.83 17.96 7.38
CA VAL A 118 1.97 17.41 8.73
C VAL A 118 3.26 16.62 8.82
N LYS A 119 3.99 16.77 9.94
CA LYS A 119 5.19 15.97 10.19
C LYS A 119 4.77 14.67 10.85
N ILE A 120 5.00 13.55 10.16
CA ILE A 120 4.74 12.21 10.69
C ILE A 120 6.04 11.53 11.20
N ASN A 121 7.23 12.04 10.81
CA ASN A 121 8.55 11.52 11.23
C ASN A 121 8.58 9.98 11.23
N TYR A 122 8.27 9.40 10.07
CA TYR A 122 8.13 7.97 9.89
C TYR A 122 8.74 7.59 8.55
N GLU A 123 9.51 6.52 8.55
CA GLU A 123 10.15 6.01 7.35
C GLU A 123 9.45 4.73 6.90
N VAL A 124 9.40 4.53 5.58
CA VAL A 124 8.77 3.35 4.97
C VAL A 124 9.62 2.82 3.84
N ARG A 125 9.44 1.55 3.50
CA ARG A 125 10.05 0.95 2.31
C ARG A 125 9.12 1.08 1.11
N PRO A 126 9.57 1.68 0.00
CA PRO A 126 8.80 1.73 -1.23
C PRO A 126 8.57 0.35 -1.81
N VAL A 127 7.42 0.17 -2.44
CA VAL A 127 7.09 -1.02 -3.23
C VAL A 127 7.13 -0.63 -4.70
N LYS A 128 7.94 -1.32 -5.50
CA LYS A 128 7.95 -1.20 -6.96
C LYS A 128 7.06 -2.25 -7.58
N GLN A 129 6.45 -1.92 -8.69
CA GLN A 129 5.80 -2.90 -9.54
C GLN A 129 6.62 -3.12 -10.80
N ILE A 130 6.83 -4.38 -11.15
CA ILE A 130 7.42 -4.79 -12.43
C ILE A 130 6.49 -5.78 -13.11
N ASP A 131 6.48 -5.77 -14.43
CA ASP A 131 5.75 -6.76 -15.22
C ASP A 131 6.77 -7.75 -15.79
N ILE A 132 6.68 -9.01 -15.41
CA ILE A 132 7.51 -10.12 -15.90
C ILE A 132 6.58 -11.14 -16.55
N ASP A 133 6.84 -11.50 -17.81
CA ASP A 133 6.06 -12.50 -18.56
C ASP A 133 4.54 -12.27 -18.49
N ASN A 134 4.10 -11.02 -18.63
CA ASN A 134 2.70 -10.57 -18.48
C ASN A 134 2.08 -10.74 -17.09
N HIS A 135 2.88 -11.07 -16.07
CA HIS A 135 2.47 -11.14 -14.66
C HIS A 135 2.96 -9.92 -13.89
N LYS A 136 2.09 -9.38 -13.05
CA LYS A 136 2.44 -8.26 -12.16
C LYS A 136 3.16 -8.80 -10.94
N GLU A 137 4.38 -8.34 -10.72
CA GLU A 137 5.15 -8.61 -9.52
C GLU A 137 5.38 -7.34 -8.71
N TYR A 138 5.42 -7.51 -7.38
CA TYR A 138 5.74 -6.43 -6.45
C TYR A 138 7.08 -6.71 -5.79
N HIS A 139 7.89 -5.66 -5.67
CA HIS A 139 9.28 -5.74 -5.26
C HIS A 139 9.53 -4.74 -4.15
N LEU A 140 9.97 -5.21 -2.99
CA LEU A 140 10.27 -4.35 -1.87
C LEU A 140 11.65 -3.70 -2.07
N VAL A 141 11.70 -2.38 -1.96
CA VAL A 141 12.98 -1.65 -1.97
C VAL A 141 13.59 -1.74 -0.58
N ASN A 142 14.83 -2.24 -0.48
CA ASN A 142 15.52 -2.45 0.80
C ASN A 142 15.73 -1.15 1.61
N GLN A 143 15.86 -0.02 0.92
CA GLN A 143 16.09 1.27 1.56
C GLN A 143 14.79 1.87 2.10
N GLN A 144 14.82 2.32 3.35
CA GLN A 144 13.78 3.13 3.97
C GLN A 144 13.92 4.61 3.58
N TYR A 145 12.79 5.29 3.47
CA TYR A 145 12.72 6.71 3.15
C TYR A 145 11.66 7.41 3.98
N ASN A 146 11.90 8.68 4.28
CA ASN A 146 10.93 9.53 4.97
C ASN A 146 9.61 9.64 4.21
N LEU A 147 8.53 9.40 4.95
CA LEU A 147 7.16 9.58 4.49
C LEU A 147 6.75 11.04 4.70
N GLU A 148 6.48 11.74 3.62
CA GLU A 148 5.82 13.04 3.67
C GLU A 148 4.31 12.85 3.72
N ALA A 149 3.64 13.64 4.55
CA ALA A 149 2.22 13.55 4.72
C ALA A 149 1.54 14.92 4.72
N ASN A 150 0.37 14.96 4.09
CA ASN A 150 -0.53 16.08 4.16
C ASN A 150 -1.86 15.60 4.72
N LEU A 151 -2.36 16.30 5.73
CA LEU A 151 -3.74 16.21 6.14
C LEU A 151 -4.60 16.84 5.03
N VAL A 152 -5.60 16.11 4.55
CA VAL A 152 -6.50 16.53 3.49
C VAL A 152 -7.92 16.49 4.02
N VAL A 153 -8.62 17.62 3.94
CA VAL A 153 -10.06 17.72 4.23
C VAL A 153 -10.77 17.92 2.90
N ILE A 154 -11.73 17.05 2.58
CA ILE A 154 -12.47 17.05 1.31
C ILE A 154 -13.95 17.28 1.62
N GLU A 155 -14.59 18.18 0.87
CA GLU A 155 -16.06 18.32 0.90
C GLU A 155 -16.70 17.07 0.31
N ASN A 156 -17.63 16.47 1.05
CA ASN A 156 -18.38 15.29 0.65
C ASN A 156 -19.87 15.53 0.93
N ASP A 157 -20.56 16.13 -0.04
CA ASP A 157 -21.93 16.64 0.10
C ASP A 157 -22.06 17.63 1.28
N ASP A 158 -22.86 17.30 2.30
CA ASP A 158 -22.99 18.06 3.55
C ASP A 158 -22.09 17.54 4.68
N ASP A 159 -21.06 16.76 4.30
CA ASP A 159 -20.02 16.25 5.18
C ASP A 159 -18.60 16.65 4.75
N ILE A 160 -17.64 16.40 5.61
CA ILE A 160 -16.22 16.39 5.28
C ILE A 160 -15.66 14.99 5.44
N LEU A 161 -14.75 14.64 4.54
CA LEU A 161 -13.88 13.49 4.67
C LEU A 161 -12.47 13.98 5.04
N VAL A 162 -11.87 13.37 6.07
CA VAL A 162 -10.51 13.69 6.50
C VAL A 162 -9.60 12.51 6.16
N LEU A 163 -8.55 12.77 5.38
CA LEU A 163 -7.60 11.76 4.92
C LEU A 163 -6.17 12.25 5.12
N TYR A 164 -5.22 11.33 4.99
CA TYR A 164 -3.80 11.65 4.91
C TYR A 164 -3.26 11.26 3.53
N SER A 165 -2.83 12.27 2.78
CA SER A 165 -2.13 12.09 1.51
C SER A 165 -0.65 11.91 1.79
N VAL A 166 -0.11 10.72 1.50
CA VAL A 166 1.29 10.39 1.75
C VAL A 166 2.10 10.20 0.47
N ARG A 167 3.38 10.58 0.53
CA ARG A 167 4.36 10.50 -0.57
C ARG A 167 5.73 10.14 -0.04
N ILE A 168 6.59 9.63 -0.93
CA ILE A 168 7.99 9.32 -0.62
C ILE A 168 8.90 10.04 -1.64
N PRO A 169 9.07 11.37 -1.53
CA PRO A 169 9.73 12.16 -2.57
C PRO A 169 11.15 11.70 -2.89
N GLU A 170 11.89 11.27 -1.87
CA GLU A 170 13.27 10.80 -2.01
C GLU A 170 13.37 9.53 -2.87
N ALA A 171 12.43 8.60 -2.73
CA ALA A 171 12.35 7.40 -3.57
C ALA A 171 11.95 7.72 -5.02
N MET A 172 11.52 8.95 -5.30
CA MET A 172 10.99 9.41 -6.58
C MET A 172 11.94 10.34 -7.34
N LYS A 173 13.11 10.68 -6.80
CA LYS A 173 14.07 11.61 -7.43
C LYS A 173 14.46 11.24 -8.87
N ARG A 174 14.33 9.97 -9.24
CA ARG A 174 14.67 9.45 -10.58
C ARG A 174 13.48 9.39 -11.54
N GLN A 175 12.27 9.77 -11.11
CA GLN A 175 11.07 9.78 -11.96
C GLN A 175 10.86 11.16 -12.59
N LYS A 176 10.44 11.15 -13.86
CA LYS A 176 10.14 12.37 -14.63
C LYS A 176 8.84 13.04 -14.17
N THR A 177 7.85 12.25 -13.77
CA THR A 177 6.55 12.72 -13.28
C THR A 177 6.39 12.41 -11.79
N PRO A 178 5.84 13.34 -10.98
CA PRO A 178 5.50 13.05 -9.60
C PRO A 178 4.36 12.03 -9.53
N ASN A 179 4.61 10.89 -8.87
CA ASN A 179 3.57 9.93 -8.53
C ASN A 179 2.42 10.57 -7.76
N LYS A 180 1.26 9.98 -7.99
CA LYS A 180 0.07 10.22 -7.20
C LYS A 180 0.31 9.83 -5.73
N PRO A 181 -0.15 10.63 -4.76
CA PRO A 181 -0.03 10.26 -3.35
C PRO A 181 -0.91 9.05 -3.04
N PHE A 182 -0.54 8.28 -2.02
CA PHE A 182 -1.44 7.29 -1.43
C PHE A 182 -2.35 7.99 -0.42
N LEU A 183 -3.66 7.69 -0.43
CA LEU A 183 -4.60 8.25 0.55
C LEU A 183 -4.86 7.24 1.68
N LEU A 184 -4.55 7.66 2.90
CA LEU A 184 -4.79 6.89 4.12
C LEU A 184 -6.03 7.43 4.85
N ASP A 185 -6.94 6.52 5.18
CA ASP A 185 -8.09 6.74 6.06
C ASP A 185 -7.78 6.14 7.44
N PRO A 186 -7.50 6.96 8.48
CA PRO A 186 -7.05 6.46 9.78
C PRO A 186 -8.06 5.52 10.46
N GLU A 187 -9.35 5.81 10.39
CA GLU A 187 -10.39 4.96 10.99
C GLU A 187 -10.49 3.62 10.25
N TYR A 188 -10.35 3.63 8.92
CA TYR A 188 -10.27 2.39 8.15
C TYR A 188 -9.05 1.55 8.54
N LEU A 189 -7.86 2.16 8.64
CA LEU A 189 -6.64 1.46 9.02
C LEU A 189 -6.76 0.81 10.41
N LYS A 190 -7.30 1.53 11.39
CA LYS A 190 -7.55 1.01 12.74
C LYS A 190 -8.43 -0.25 12.73
N LYS A 191 -9.42 -0.29 11.84
CA LYS A 191 -10.33 -1.44 11.71
C LYS A 191 -9.66 -2.68 11.11
N ILE A 192 -8.76 -2.51 10.14
CA ILE A 192 -8.24 -3.63 9.35
C ILE A 192 -6.84 -4.09 9.76
N MET A 193 -6.04 -3.22 10.39
CA MET A 193 -4.66 -3.52 10.79
C MET A 193 -4.63 -4.19 12.17
N ASN A 194 -5.23 -5.38 12.28
CA ASN A 194 -5.17 -6.22 13.48
C ASN A 194 -5.26 -7.71 13.12
N LYS A 195 -4.78 -8.56 14.04
CA LYS A 195 -4.70 -10.01 13.86
C LYS A 195 -6.05 -10.66 13.57
N ASP A 196 -7.12 -10.22 14.25
CA ASP A 196 -8.45 -10.80 14.05
C ASP A 196 -9.01 -10.52 12.65
N PHE A 197 -8.79 -9.30 12.14
CA PHE A 197 -9.20 -8.94 10.79
C PHE A 197 -8.41 -9.73 9.75
N ILE A 198 -7.08 -9.83 9.91
CA ILE A 198 -6.23 -10.66 9.06
C ILE A 198 -6.77 -12.09 9.02
N ALA A 199 -6.92 -12.75 10.17
CA ALA A 199 -7.39 -14.13 10.24
C ALA A 199 -8.74 -14.36 9.53
N ARG A 200 -9.68 -13.41 9.63
CA ARG A 200 -10.95 -13.47 8.90
C ARG A 200 -10.76 -13.30 7.39
N ALA A 201 -9.95 -12.33 6.97
CA ALA A 201 -9.64 -12.12 5.55
C ALA A 201 -8.97 -13.35 4.96
N GLU A 202 -8.03 -13.94 5.67
CA GLU A 202 -7.36 -15.18 5.27
C GLU A 202 -8.31 -16.33 5.06
N LYS A 203 -9.19 -16.59 6.02
CA LYS A 203 -10.22 -17.63 5.91
C LYS A 203 -11.13 -17.38 4.70
N TYR A 204 -11.51 -16.13 4.47
CA TYR A 204 -12.31 -15.76 3.31
C TYR A 204 -11.58 -16.07 1.98
N HIS A 205 -10.30 -15.70 1.86
CA HIS A 205 -9.49 -15.98 0.68
C HIS A 205 -9.30 -17.48 0.44
N LEU A 206 -9.03 -18.26 1.49
CA LEU A 206 -8.93 -19.72 1.41
C LEU A 206 -10.24 -20.34 0.89
N ASN A 207 -11.38 -19.94 1.46
CA ASN A 207 -12.69 -20.42 1.02
C ASN A 207 -12.98 -20.04 -0.43
N LYS A 208 -12.63 -18.82 -0.85
CA LYS A 208 -12.81 -18.36 -2.24
C LYS A 208 -11.92 -19.13 -3.21
N LYS A 209 -10.68 -19.44 -2.84
CA LYS A 209 -9.75 -20.27 -3.62
C LYS A 209 -10.29 -21.69 -3.78
N ALA A 210 -10.77 -22.31 -2.69
CA ALA A 210 -11.38 -23.63 -2.72
C ALA A 210 -12.64 -23.67 -3.60
N ALA A 211 -13.53 -22.68 -3.48
CA ALA A 211 -14.73 -22.58 -4.31
C ALA A 211 -14.40 -22.40 -5.81
N LYS A 212 -13.38 -21.59 -6.14
CA LYS A 212 -12.90 -21.44 -7.52
C LYS A 212 -12.37 -22.76 -8.07
N LYS A 213 -11.59 -23.51 -7.28
CA LYS A 213 -11.06 -24.81 -7.66
C LYS A 213 -12.18 -25.82 -7.92
N ALA A 214 -13.17 -25.92 -7.03
CA ALA A 214 -14.32 -26.80 -7.20
C ALA A 214 -15.11 -26.50 -8.48
N LYS A 215 -15.35 -25.21 -8.79
CA LYS A 215 -15.99 -24.82 -10.05
C LYS A 215 -15.17 -25.17 -11.29
N GLN A 216 -13.84 -25.05 -11.21
CA GLN A 216 -12.97 -25.44 -12.31
C GLN A 216 -12.99 -26.96 -12.53
N GLU A 217 -13.03 -27.75 -11.45
CA GLU A 217 -13.16 -29.21 -11.52
C GLU A 217 -14.52 -29.61 -12.11
N GLU A 218 -15.61 -28.96 -11.71
CA GLU A 218 -16.94 -29.15 -12.30
C GLU A 218 -16.94 -28.85 -13.81
N PHE A 219 -16.36 -27.72 -14.22
CA PHE A 219 -16.22 -27.36 -15.62
C PHE A 219 -15.37 -28.36 -16.42
N ASN A 220 -14.24 -28.81 -15.87
CA ASN A 220 -13.39 -29.81 -16.51
C ASN A 220 -14.11 -31.16 -16.64
N ASN A 221 -14.91 -31.56 -15.64
CA ASN A 221 -15.70 -32.78 -15.69
C ASN A 221 -16.79 -32.71 -16.78
N PHE A 222 -17.47 -31.57 -16.89
CA PHE A 222 -18.42 -31.32 -17.97
C PHE A 222 -17.74 -31.43 -19.35
N LEU A 223 -16.56 -30.81 -19.52
CA LEU A 223 -15.79 -30.92 -20.76
C LEU A 223 -15.32 -32.33 -21.08
N ASN A 224 -15.03 -33.18 -20.09
CA ASN A 224 -14.52 -34.54 -20.33
C ASN A 224 -15.62 -35.59 -20.50
N ASN A 225 -16.80 -35.37 -19.93
CA ASN A 225 -17.86 -36.39 -19.86
C ASN A 225 -19.09 -36.04 -20.71
N ASP A 226 -19.42 -34.76 -20.86
CA ASP A 226 -20.67 -34.32 -21.48
C ASP A 226 -20.45 -33.66 -22.85
N ILE A 227 -19.26 -33.11 -23.08
CA ILE A 227 -18.85 -32.62 -24.39
C ILE A 227 -17.73 -33.52 -24.90
N ASP A 228 -18.04 -34.43 -25.82
CA ASP A 228 -17.03 -35.25 -26.50
C ASP A 228 -16.28 -34.35 -27.51
N ILE A 229 -15.15 -33.76 -27.10
CA ILE A 229 -14.17 -33.06 -27.97
C ILE A 229 -12.88 -33.86 -28.03
#